data_AF-A0A9D9NJG9-F1
#
_entry.id   AF-A0A9D9NJG9-F1
#
_cell.length_a   1.000
_cell.length_b   1.000
_cell.length_c   1.000
_cell.angle_alpha   90.00
_cell.angle_beta   90.00
_cell.angle_gamma   90.00
#
_symmetry.space_group_name_H-M   'P 1'
#
loop_
_entity.id
_entity.type
_entity.pdbx_description
1 polymer ?
#
loop_
_entity_poly.entity_id
_entity_poly.type
_entity_poly.pdbx_seq_one_letter_code
_entity_poly.pdbx_strand_id
1 'polypeptide(L)' 'MDRKITSENLYLLLPGKASSFVRIYINKRGGSVLDALRAYYHSDTYKKLEKEETKYWHYGPVALYEDFEGK' A
#
# COMPACT_ATOMS: atom_id res chain seq x y z
N MET A 1 13.80 22.84 6.75
CA MET A 1 14.38 21.56 6.31
C MET A 1 13.38 20.89 5.39
N ASP A 2 13.70 20.75 4.11
CA ASP A 2 12.92 19.91 3.18
C ASP A 2 13.09 18.45 3.58
N ARG A 3 12.09 17.86 4.24
CA ARG A 3 12.08 16.42 4.55
C ARG A 3 11.57 15.68 3.32
N LYS A 4 12.50 15.32 2.43
CA LYS A 4 12.20 14.50 1.24
C LYS A 4 11.96 13.06 1.65
N ILE A 5 11.00 12.41 1.00
CA ILE A 5 10.85 10.95 1.08
C ILE A 5 11.95 10.32 0.20
N THR A 6 12.67 9.37 0.75
CA THR A 6 13.77 8.62 0.13
C THR A 6 13.60 7.14 0.43
N SER A 7 14.37 6.27 -0.24
CA SER A 7 14.38 4.83 0.06
C SER A 7 14.75 4.54 1.54
N GLU A 8 15.45 5.46 2.19
CA GLU A 8 15.86 5.35 3.60
C GLU A 8 14.74 5.68 4.60
N ASN A 9 13.63 6.32 4.18
CA ASN A 9 12.57 6.73 5.12
C ASN A 9 11.15 6.38 4.65
N LEU A 10 11.00 5.85 3.44
CA LEU A 10 9.73 5.39 2.88
C LEU A 10 9.02 4.37 3.77
N TYR A 11 9.77 3.51 4.46
CA TYR A 11 9.21 2.49 5.36
C TYR A 11 8.33 3.10 6.47
N LEU A 12 8.54 4.36 6.85
CA LEU A 12 7.73 5.07 7.85
C LEU A 12 6.28 5.27 7.40
N LEU A 13 6.00 5.25 6.10
CA LEU A 13 4.66 5.43 5.54
C LEU A 13 3.92 4.09 5.38
N LEU A 14 4.64 2.98 5.24
CA LEU A 14 4.08 1.68 4.84
C LEU A 14 3.01 1.13 5.80
N PRO A 15 3.16 1.22 7.14
CA PRO A 15 2.14 0.72 8.07
C PRO A 15 0.78 1.42 7.89
N GLY A 16 0.78 2.73 7.64
CA GLY A 16 -0.43 3.50 7.40
C GLY A 16 -1.11 3.14 6.08
N LYS A 17 -0.31 2.88 5.03
CA LYS A 17 -0.81 2.39 3.73
C LYS A 17 -1.42 0.99 3.87
N ALA A 18 -0.74 0.08 4.56
CA ALA A 18 -1.21 -1.29 4.80
C ALA A 18 -2.54 -1.30 5.57
N SER A 19 -2.64 -0.54 6.67
CA SER A 19 -3.87 -0.42 7.46
C SER A 19 -5.05 0.09 6.61
N SER A 20 -4.81 1.11 5.79
CA SER A 20 -5.83 1.68 4.92
C SER A 20 -6.26 0.72 3.81
N PHE A 21 -5.30 0.02 3.19
CA PHE A 21 -5.57 -1.01 2.19
C PHE A 21 -6.41 -2.15 2.77
N VAL A 22 -6.02 -2.69 3.93
CA VAL A 22 -6.74 -3.79 4.61
C VAL A 22 -8.19 -3.40 4.88
N ARG A 23 -8.43 -2.18 5.35
CA ARG A 23 -9.79 -1.67 5.57
C ARG A 23 -10.61 -1.66 4.28
N ILE A 24 -10.04 -1.18 3.17
CA ILE A 24 -10.72 -1.16 1.87
C ILE A 24 -10.98 -2.59 1.38
N TYR A 25 -9.98 -3.48 1.49
CA TYR A 25 -10.09 -4.88 1.08
C TYR A 25 -11.24 -5.59 1.78
N ILE A 26 -11.30 -5.50 3.11
CA ILE A 26 -12.36 -6.16 3.90
C ILE A 26 -13.73 -5.55 3.58
N ASN A 27 -13.81 -4.22 3.42
CA ASN A 27 -15.08 -3.58 3.07
C ASN A 27 -15.60 -4.00 1.68
N LYS A 28 -14.71 -4.34 0.75
CA LYS A 28 -15.07 -4.71 -0.63
C LYS A 28 -15.26 -6.22 -0.82
N ARG A 29 -14.48 -7.06 -0.12
CA ARG A 29 -14.42 -8.52 -0.33
C ARG A 29 -14.81 -9.34 0.90
N GLY A 30 -14.93 -8.72 2.07
CA GLY A 30 -15.06 -9.43 3.33
C GLY A 30 -13.76 -10.14 3.73
N GLY A 31 -13.89 -11.15 4.61
CA GLY A 31 -12.78 -11.98 5.06
C GLY A 31 -12.01 -11.42 6.26
N SER A 32 -10.87 -12.06 6.57
CA SER A 32 -10.08 -11.72 7.74
C SER A 32 -9.02 -10.65 7.44
N VAL A 33 -8.60 -9.94 8.49
CA VAL A 33 -7.45 -9.01 8.45
C VAL A 33 -6.18 -9.73 7.99
N LEU A 34 -5.97 -10.97 8.42
CA LEU A 34 -4.77 -11.73 8.07
C LEU A 34 -4.73 -12.05 6.57
N ASP A 35 -5.85 -12.40 5.97
CA ASP A 35 -5.93 -12.70 4.53
C ASP A 35 -5.74 -11.43 3.70
N ALA A 36 -6.31 -10.30 4.14
CA ALA A 36 -6.10 -9.00 3.49
C ALA A 36 -4.62 -8.57 3.55
N LEU A 37 -3.95 -8.74 4.70
CA LEU A 37 -2.52 -8.45 4.83
C LEU A 37 -1.67 -9.37 3.95
N ARG A 38 -1.99 -10.67 3.90
CA ARG A 38 -1.30 -11.62 3.02
C ARG A 38 -1.45 -11.21 1.56
N ALA A 39 -2.66 -10.89 1.11
CA ALA A 39 -2.92 -10.43 -0.25
C ALA A 39 -2.13 -9.14 -0.57
N TYR A 40 -2.12 -8.19 0.36
CA TYR A 40 -1.39 -6.93 0.21
C TYR A 40 0.12 -7.14 0.04
N TYR A 41 0.78 -7.82 0.98
CA TYR A 41 2.24 -7.98 0.96
C TYR A 41 2.74 -8.84 -0.21
N HIS A 42 1.91 -9.71 -0.78
CA HIS A 42 2.26 -10.49 -1.97
C HIS A 42 1.94 -9.78 -3.30
N SER A 43 1.28 -8.63 -3.25
CA SER A 43 0.86 -7.90 -4.45
C SER A 43 2.01 -7.18 -5.16
N ASP A 44 1.89 -7.02 -6.47
CA ASP A 44 2.81 -6.16 -7.23
C ASP A 44 2.67 -4.69 -6.83
N THR A 45 1.48 -4.27 -6.41
CA THR A 45 1.24 -2.93 -5.85
C THR A 45 2.13 -2.65 -4.64
N TYR A 46 2.27 -3.60 -3.71
CA TYR A 46 3.17 -3.45 -2.57
C TYR A 46 4.64 -3.43 -3.00
N LYS A 47 5.04 -4.33 -3.92
CA LYS A 47 6.42 -4.35 -4.46
C LYS A 47 6.82 -3.04 -5.14
N LYS A 48 5.86 -2.33 -5.74
CA LYS A 48 6.08 -0.99 -6.28
C LYS A 48 6.11 0.04 -5.15
N LEU A 49 5.15 -0.02 -4.23
CA LEU A 49 5.05 0.91 -3.11
C LEU A 49 6.29 0.94 -2.20
N GLU A 50 6.96 -0.19 -1.98
CA GLU A 50 8.18 -0.26 -1.16
C GLU A 50 9.43 0.35 -1.87
N LYS A 51 9.30 0.68 -3.16
CA LYS A 51 10.37 1.26 -3.98
C LYS A 51 10.11 2.72 -4.23
N GLU A 52 10.99 3.57 -3.68
CA GLU A 52 10.84 5.03 -3.73
C GLU A 52 10.80 5.56 -5.17
N GLU A 53 11.59 4.97 -6.06
CA GLU A 53 11.71 5.37 -7.46
C GLU A 53 10.39 5.26 -8.24
N THR A 54 9.47 4.39 -7.80
CA THR A 54 8.15 4.25 -8.44
C THR A 54 7.19 5.37 -8.07
N LYS A 55 7.48 6.10 -6.97
CA LYS A 55 6.63 7.15 -6.41
C LYS A 55 5.21 6.70 -6.04
N TYR A 56 4.95 5.38 -5.91
CA TYR A 56 3.66 4.84 -5.49
C TYR A 56 3.22 5.32 -4.10
N TRP A 57 4.17 5.80 -3.28
CA TRP A 57 3.86 6.41 -2.00
C TRP A 57 3.02 7.70 -2.10
N HIS A 58 3.00 8.36 -3.27
CA HIS A 58 2.08 9.45 -3.56
C HIS A 58 0.62 9.00 -3.68
N TYR A 59 0.36 7.73 -4.00
CA TYR A 59 -1.00 7.25 -4.23
C TYR A 59 -1.79 7.20 -2.92
N GLY A 60 -3.03 7.67 -2.98
CA GLY A 60 -3.99 7.46 -1.90
C GLY A 60 -4.33 5.98 -1.73
N PRO A 61 -4.92 5.58 -0.59
CA PRO A 61 -5.30 4.18 -0.34
C PRO A 61 -6.26 3.60 -1.39
N VAL A 62 -7.16 4.42 -1.95
CA VAL A 62 -8.09 3.99 -3.00
C VAL A 62 -7.35 3.64 -4.29
N ALA A 63 -6.46 4.52 -4.75
CA ALA A 63 -5.67 4.29 -5.96
C ALA A 63 -4.72 3.07 -5.82
N LEU A 64 -4.15 2.85 -4.63
CA LEU A 64 -3.38 1.63 -4.36
C LEU A 64 -4.25 0.37 -4.42
N TYR A 65 -5.51 0.45 -3.97
CA TYR A 65 -6.43 -0.67 -4.07
C TYR A 65 -6.87 -0.93 -5.52
N GLU A 66 -7.10 0.12 -6.31
CA GLU A 66 -7.45 0.01 -7.73
C GLU A 66 -6.31 -0.63 -8.55
N ASP A 67 -5.06 -0.20 -8.36
CA ASP A 67 -3.88 -0.83 -8.99
C ASP A 67 -3.76 -2.30 -8.58
N PHE A 68 -4.04 -2.64 -7.31
CA PHE A 68 -4.08 -4.04 -6.86
C PHE A 68 -5.18 -4.86 -7.55
N GLU A 69 -6.33 -4.26 -7.85
CA GLU A 69 -7.39 -4.92 -8.62
C GLU A 69 -7.09 -5.02 -10.12
N GLY A 70 -5.97 -4.46 -10.59
CA GLY A 70 -5.61 -4.38 -12.00
C GLY A 70 -6.43 -3.35 -12.78
N LYS A 71 -6.86 -2.27 -12.12
CA LYS A 71 -7.63 -1.17 -12.70
C LYS A 71 -6.78 0.07 -12.93
#